data_AF-L1K0U4-F1
#
_entry.id   AF-L1K0U4-F1
#
_cell.length_a   1.000
_cell.length_b   1.000
_cell.length_c   1.000
_cell.angle_alpha   90.00
_cell.angle_beta   90.00
_cell.angle_gamma   90.00
#
_symmetry.space_group_name_H-M   'P 1'
#
loop_
_entity.id
_entity.type
_entity.pdbx_description
1 polymer ?
#
loop_
_entity_poly.entity_id
_entity_poly.type
_entity_poly.pdbx_seq_one_letter_code
_entity_poly.pdbx_strand_id
1 'polypeptide(L)' 'EDPVCHVCKRSDMEKDMLLCDDCDRGWHMHCLRPPLKEVPEGNWSCPKCRA' A
#
# COMPACT_ATOMS: atom_id res chain seq x y z
N GLU A 1 0.24 15.95 4.06
CA GLU A 1 0.59 15.59 2.67
C GLU A 1 -0.07 14.26 2.37
N ASP A 2 -0.65 14.10 1.18
CA ASP A 2 -1.34 12.87 0.80
C ASP A 2 -0.34 11.73 0.54
N PRO A 3 -0.58 10.50 1.05
CA PRO A 3 0.31 9.38 0.83
C PRO A 3 0.38 9.02 -0.66
N VAL A 4 1.59 8.83 -1.17
CA VAL A 4 1.85 8.48 -2.58
C VAL A 4 2.19 7.01 -2.69
N CYS A 5 1.58 6.32 -3.65
CA CYS A 5 1.89 4.92 -3.91
C CYS A 5 3.36 4.74 -4.32
N HIS A 6 4.08 3.88 -3.61
CA HIS A 6 5.51 3.63 -3.85
C HIS A 6 5.79 3.03 -5.23
N VAL A 7 4.79 2.37 -5.85
CA VAL A 7 4.91 1.69 -7.15
C VAL A 7 4.61 2.63 -8.32
N CYS A 8 3.41 3.20 -8.37
CA CYS A 8 2.97 4.02 -9.52
C CYS A 8 3.27 5.52 -9.37
N LYS A 9 3.74 5.95 -8.20
CA LYS A 9 4.04 7.35 -7.86
C LYS A 9 2.84 8.29 -7.99
N ARG A 10 1.63 7.77 -7.73
CA ARG A 10 0.40 8.56 -7.70
C ARG A 10 -0.31 8.49 -6.36
N SER A 11 -1.05 9.54 -6.04
CA SER A 11 -1.89 9.67 -4.84
C SER A 11 -3.39 9.46 -5.12
N ASP A 12 -3.76 9.07 -6.34
CA ASP A 12 -5.16 8.73 -6.68
C ASP A 12 -5.61 7.46 -5.93
N MET A 13 -6.89 7.09 -5.99
CA MET A 13 -7.41 5.81 -5.46
C MET A 13 -7.03 5.56 -3.99
N GLU A 14 -7.20 6.57 -3.15
CA GLU A 14 -6.94 6.53 -1.70
C GLU A 14 -7.68 5.36 -1.00
N LYS A 15 -8.87 4.99 -1.48
CA LYS A 15 -9.69 3.89 -0.91
C LYS A 15 -9.03 2.52 -1.07
N ASP A 16 -8.23 2.34 -2.11
CA ASP A 16 -7.51 1.11 -2.41
C ASP A 16 -6.02 1.24 -2.03
N MET A 17 -5.65 2.25 -1.22
CA MET A 17 -4.29 2.49 -0.77
C MET A 17 -4.08 1.98 0.65
N LEU A 18 -3.03 1.17 0.82
CA LEU A 18 -2.58 0.66 2.10
C LEU A 18 -1.34 1.43 2.57
N LEU A 19 -1.29 1.73 3.86
CA LEU A 19 -0.12 2.28 4.52
C LEU A 19 0.62 1.14 5.23
N CYS A 20 1.93 1.08 5.03
CA CYS A 20 2.77 0.11 5.71
C CYS A 20 2.96 0.51 7.18
N ASP A 21 2.60 -0.35 8.12
CA ASP A 21 2.76 -0.05 9.55
C ASP A 21 4.24 0.12 9.98
N ASP A 22 5.19 -0.50 9.27
CA ASP A 22 6.62 -0.42 9.60
C ASP A 22 7.35 0.79 8.99
N CYS A 23 6.84 1.40 7.92
CA CYS A 23 7.58 2.45 7.20
C CYS A 23 6.74 3.58 6.62
N ASP A 24 5.43 3.62 6.92
CA ASP A 24 4.45 4.65 6.50
C ASP A 24 4.36 4.89 4.98
N ARG A 25 4.94 4.03 4.15
CA ARG A 25 4.82 4.15 2.69
C ARG A 25 3.44 3.70 2.23
N GLY A 26 2.84 4.47 1.32
CA GLY A 26 1.60 4.13 0.63
C GLY A 26 1.81 3.11 -0.50
N TRP A 27 0.87 2.18 -0.65
CA TRP A 27 0.84 1.17 -1.70
C TRP A 27 -0.59 0.89 -2.13
N HIS A 28 -0.90 1.05 -3.43
CA HIS A 28 -2.19 0.57 -3.92
C HIS A 28 -2.26 -0.94 -3.89
N MET A 29 -3.41 -1.46 -3.48
CA MET A 29 -3.76 -2.88 -3.52
C MET A 29 -3.51 -3.50 -4.90
N HIS A 30 -3.86 -2.80 -5.98
CA HIS A 30 -3.65 -3.24 -7.36
C HIS A 30 -2.19 -3.12 -7.85
N CYS A 31 -1.40 -2.28 -7.21
CA CYS A 31 0.03 -2.13 -7.53
C CYS A 31 0.87 -3.22 -6.86
N LEU A 32 0.34 -3.94 -5.88
CA LEU A 32 1.02 -5.07 -5.24
C LEU A 32 1.12 -6.27 -6.19
N ARG A 33 2.03 -7.19 -5.84
CA ARG A 33 2.25 -8.46 -6.55
C ARG A 33 2.37 -9.60 -5.52
N PRO A 34 1.36 -10.47 -5.38
CA PRO A 34 0.05 -10.43 -6.06
C PRO A 34 -0.81 -9.21 -5.66
N PRO A 35 -1.71 -8.73 -6.53
CA PRO A 35 -2.62 -7.64 -6.19
C PRO A 35 -3.63 -8.10 -5.11
N LEU A 36 -3.93 -7.20 -4.17
CA LEU A 36 -4.98 -7.42 -3.18
C LEU A 36 -6.34 -7.00 -3.77
N LYS A 37 -7.40 -7.71 -3.37
CA LYS A 37 -8.78 -7.42 -3.79
C LYS A 37 -9.57 -6.66 -2.72
N GLU A 38 -9.12 -6.74 -1.48
CA GLU A 38 -9.73 -6.11 -0.31
C GLU A 38 -8.64 -5.60 0.63
N VAL A 39 -9.00 -4.63 1.47
CA VAL A 39 -8.13 -4.12 2.53
C VAL A 39 -7.93 -5.25 3.56
N PRO A 40 -6.69 -5.62 3.89
CA PRO A 40 -6.43 -6.67 4.86
C PRO A 40 -6.91 -6.24 6.25
N GLU A 41 -7.43 -7.19 7.02
CA GLU A 41 -7.80 -6.97 8.41
C GLU A 41 -6.55 -6.92 9.31
N GLY A 42 -6.43 -5.86 10.11
CA GLY A 42 -5.33 -5.68 11.06
C GLY A 42 -4.09 -5.02 10.44
N ASN A 43 -2.91 -5.34 10.98
CA ASN A 43 -1.66 -4.75 10.54
C ASN A 43 -1.22 -5.27 9.16
N TRP A 44 -0.75 -4.35 8.32
CA TRP A 44 -0.21 -4.64 7.00
C TRP A 44 1.21 -4.10 6.85
N SER A 45 2.13 -5.02 6.57
CA SER A 45 3.52 -4.70 6.24
C SER A 45 3.76 -4.82 4.73
N CYS A 46 4.40 -3.82 4.15
CA CYS A 46 4.70 -3.81 2.72
C CYS A 46 5.75 -4.87 2.33
N PRO A 47 5.81 -5.28 1.05
CA PRO A 47 6.78 -6.28 0.59
C PRO A 47 8.24 -5.91 0.85
N LYS A 48 8.56 -4.62 1.00
CA LYS A 48 9.93 -4.18 1.33
C LYS A 48 10.32 -4.38 2.78
N CYS A 49 9.36 -4.32 3.71
CA CYS A 49 9.62 -4.55 5.14
C CYS A 49 9.53 -6.03 5.51
N ARG A 50 8.77 -6.81 4.71
CA ARG A 50 8.65 -8.27 4.85
C ARG A 50 9.77 -9.06 4.17
N ALA A 51 10.61 -8.41 3.37
CA ALA A 51 11.73 -9.02 2.63
C ALA A 51 13.04 -8.98 3.43
#